data_AF-A0A935KS96-F1
#
_entry.id   AF-A0A935KS96-F1
#
_cell.length_a   1.000
_cell.length_b   1.000
_cell.length_c   1.000
_cell.angle_alpha   90.00
_cell.angle_beta   90.00
_cell.angle_gamma   90.00
#
_symmetry.space_group_name_H-M   'P 1'
#
loop_
_entity.id
_entity.type
_entity.pdbx_description
1 polymer ?
#
loop_
_entity_poly.entity_id
_entity_poly.type
_entity_poly.pdbx_seq_one_letter_code
_entity_poly.pdbx_strand_id
1 'polypeptide(L)'
;MHGVHSSLITQKEKNAKEIFAKVLTAFVIVGSFIVLLLSVFITDIVKAELPFGFHLIGKDYWGGLDIVPIILFSYLFYGMYINFMAGIYIEKKTSYLSLIALIGAALNIAGIFLLYPVLGLQGVAVATLLSYVVMMASIYFVSNKFYPVKYEWGGSSRSLA
;
A
#
# COMPACT_ATOMS: atom_id res chain seq x y z
N MET A 1 5.47 -6.48 44.26
CA MET A 1 4.40 -6.06 43.31
C MET A 1 4.90 -5.33 42.04
N HIS A 2 6.19 -4.97 41.92
CA HIS A 2 6.73 -4.31 40.71
C HIS A 2 6.90 -5.21 39.46
N GLY A 3 7.00 -6.55 39.61
CA GLY A 3 7.23 -7.47 38.47
C GLY A 3 6.00 -7.74 37.60
N VAL A 4 4.80 -7.73 38.18
CA VAL A 4 3.56 -8.03 37.43
C VAL A 4 3.25 -6.90 36.44
N HIS A 5 3.43 -5.64 36.84
CA HIS A 5 3.16 -4.49 35.98
C HIS A 5 4.08 -4.44 34.75
N SER A 6 5.37 -4.79 34.91
CA SER A 6 6.32 -4.87 33.80
C SER A 6 5.96 -5.99 32.82
N SER A 7 5.56 -7.17 33.33
CA SER A 7 5.13 -8.30 32.48
C SER A 7 3.89 -7.99 31.64
N LEU A 8 2.93 -7.23 32.17
CA LEU A 8 1.72 -6.83 31.45
C LEU A 8 2.00 -5.85 30.31
N ILE A 9 2.97 -4.94 30.48
CA ILE A 9 3.38 -3.99 29.43
C ILE A 9 4.07 -4.74 28.29
N THR A 10 5.01 -5.64 28.59
CA THR A 10 5.69 -6.47 27.57
C THR A 10 4.71 -7.35 26.80
N GLN A 11 3.72 -7.94 27.48
CA GLN A 11 2.66 -8.74 26.83
C GLN A 11 1.77 -7.89 25.91
N LYS A 12 1.42 -6.66 26.30
CA LYS A 12 0.65 -5.74 25.45
C LYS A 12 1.43 -5.32 24.21
N GLU A 13 2.72 -5.02 24.34
CA GLU A 13 3.58 -4.67 23.19
C GLU A 13 3.74 -5.82 22.21
N LYS A 14 3.94 -7.05 22.70
CA LYS A 14 4.03 -8.25 21.86
C LYS A 14 2.72 -8.49 21.10
N ASN A 15 1.57 -8.38 21.77
CA ASN A 15 0.25 -8.50 21.14
C ASN A 15 0.00 -7.40 20.11
N ALA A 16 0.40 -6.15 20.39
CA ALA A 16 0.24 -5.05 19.43
C ALA A 16 1.02 -5.33 18.13
N LYS A 17 2.29 -5.75 18.23
CA LYS A 17 3.11 -6.11 17.06
C LYS A 17 2.50 -7.25 16.25
N GLU A 18 1.96 -8.26 16.92
CA GLU A 18 1.29 -9.39 16.27
C GLU A 18 0.01 -8.96 15.53
N ILE A 19 -0.79 -8.07 16.14
CA ILE A 19 -1.98 -7.49 15.50
C ILE A 19 -1.57 -6.69 14.26
N PHE A 20 -0.52 -5.87 14.33
CA PHE A 20 -0.03 -5.12 13.17
C PHE A 20 0.44 -6.03 12.03
N ALA A 21 1.14 -7.11 12.35
CA ALA A 21 1.55 -8.10 11.35
C ALA A 21 0.33 -8.75 10.67
N LYS A 22 -0.67 -9.18 11.45
CA LYS A 22 -1.91 -9.77 10.92
C LYS A 22 -2.70 -8.81 10.06
N VAL A 23 -2.81 -7.54 10.47
CA VAL A 23 -3.50 -6.50 9.69
C VAL A 23 -2.80 -6.26 8.36
N LEU A 24 -1.47 -6.15 8.35
CA LEU A 24 -0.72 -6.00 7.10
C LEU A 24 -0.90 -7.23 6.20
N THR A 25 -0.74 -8.45 6.73
CA THR A 25 -0.88 -9.68 5.94
C THR A 25 -2.29 -9.81 5.36
N ALA A 26 -3.33 -9.56 6.16
CA ALA A 26 -4.71 -9.56 5.69
C ALA A 26 -4.94 -8.48 4.62
N PHE A 27 -4.41 -7.27 4.82
CA PHE A 27 -4.48 -6.18 3.85
C PHE A 27 -3.83 -6.55 2.52
N VAL A 28 -2.64 -7.14 2.54
CA VAL A 28 -1.92 -7.55 1.33
C VAL A 28 -2.65 -8.67 0.61
N ILE A 29 -3.14 -9.69 1.32
CA ILE A 29 -3.86 -10.82 0.70
C ILE A 29 -5.17 -10.34 0.07
N VAL A 30 -6.02 -9.67 0.86
CA VAL A 30 -7.33 -9.20 0.41
C VAL A 30 -7.16 -8.12 -0.66
N GLY A 31 -6.24 -7.17 -0.44
CA GLY A 31 -5.94 -6.12 -1.40
C GLY A 31 -5.42 -6.67 -2.72
N SER A 32 -4.48 -7.62 -2.70
CA SER A 32 -3.98 -8.26 -3.93
C SER A 32 -5.09 -9.01 -4.67
N PHE A 33 -5.97 -9.71 -3.94
CA PHE A 33 -7.11 -10.39 -4.55
C PHE A 33 -8.08 -9.41 -5.22
N ILE A 34 -8.40 -8.29 -4.55
CA ILE A 34 -9.25 -7.23 -5.12
C ILE A 34 -8.59 -6.60 -6.35
N VAL A 35 -7.29 -6.27 -6.28
CA VAL A 35 -6.55 -5.68 -7.40
C VAL A 35 -6.55 -6.64 -8.60
N LEU A 36 -6.32 -7.93 -8.39
CA LEU A 36 -6.36 -8.94 -9.45
C LEU A 36 -7.75 -9.07 -10.07
N LEU A 37 -8.80 -9.20 -9.24
CA LEU A 37 -10.17 -9.28 -9.74
C LEU A 37 -10.54 -8.04 -10.55
N LEU A 38 -10.31 -6.85 -10.00
CA LEU A 38 -10.61 -5.62 -10.72
C LEU A 38 -9.77 -5.49 -11.98
N SER A 39 -8.48 -5.83 -11.94
CA SER A 39 -7.61 -5.75 -13.12
C SER A 39 -8.07 -6.65 -14.26
N VAL A 40 -8.65 -7.82 -13.97
CA VAL A 40 -9.14 -8.75 -15.00
C VAL A 40 -10.53 -8.35 -15.48
N PHE A 41 -11.43 -7.97 -14.56
CA PHE A 41 -12.83 -7.71 -14.88
C PHE A 41 -13.15 -6.25 -15.16
N ILE A 42 -12.20 -5.31 -15.10
CA ILE A 42 -12.47 -3.87 -15.29
C ILE A 42 -13.16 -3.59 -16.63
N THR A 43 -12.74 -4.26 -17.70
CA THR A 43 -13.33 -4.09 -19.02
C THR A 43 -14.78 -4.57 -19.06
N ASP A 44 -15.07 -5.69 -18.41
CA ASP A 44 -16.43 -6.24 -18.33
C ASP A 44 -17.32 -5.38 -17.44
N ILE A 45 -16.81 -4.92 -16.29
CA ILE A 45 -17.53 -4.04 -15.36
C ILE A 45 -17.88 -2.71 -16.05
N VAL A 46 -16.95 -2.13 -16.79
CA VAL A 46 -17.13 -0.82 -17.42
C VAL A 46 -18.03 -0.89 -18.66
N LYS A 47 -17.95 -2.00 -19.42
CA LYS A 47 -18.77 -2.21 -20.60
C LYS A 47 -20.14 -2.83 -20.28
N ALA A 48 -20.34 -3.34 -19.06
CA ALA A 48 -21.63 -3.85 -18.62
C ALA A 48 -22.70 -2.76 -18.75
N GLU A 49 -23.76 -3.07 -19.48
CA GLU A 49 -24.92 -2.21 -19.61
C GLU A 49 -25.75 -2.31 -18.32
N LEU A 50 -25.88 -1.20 -17.61
CA LEU A 50 -26.81 -1.13 -16.50
C LEU A 50 -28.25 -1.15 -17.03
N PRO A 51 -29.24 -1.63 -16.24
CA PRO A 51 -30.64 -1.44 -16.58
C PRO A 51 -30.87 0.05 -16.87
N PHE A 52 -31.70 0.35 -17.89
CA PHE A 52 -31.95 1.67 -18.47
C PHE A 52 -30.93 2.19 -19.50
N GLY A 53 -29.96 1.37 -19.97
CA GLY A 53 -29.12 1.70 -21.13
C GLY A 53 -27.98 2.67 -20.83
N PHE A 54 -27.63 2.84 -19.56
CA PHE A 54 -26.50 3.66 -19.13
C PHE A 54 -25.23 2.81 -18.98
N HIS A 55 -24.10 3.37 -19.39
CA HIS A 55 -22.78 2.82 -19.05
C HIS A 55 -22.26 3.52 -17.79
N LEU A 56 -21.54 2.78 -16.94
CA LEU A 56 -20.86 3.35 -15.76
C LEU A 56 -19.85 4.42 -16.14
N ILE A 57 -19.19 4.24 -17.29
CA ILE A 57 -18.19 5.15 -17.84
C ILE A 57 -18.49 5.34 -19.33
N GLY A 58 -18.53 6.59 -19.77
CA GLY A 58 -18.75 6.93 -21.18
C GLY A 58 -17.68 6.34 -22.10
N LYS A 59 -18.06 5.99 -23.33
CA LYS A 59 -17.19 5.29 -24.29
C LYS A 59 -15.87 6.04 -24.57
N ASP A 60 -15.89 7.37 -24.48
CA ASP A 60 -14.71 8.23 -24.69
C ASP A 60 -13.61 7.99 -23.63
N TYR A 61 -13.95 7.45 -22.46
CA TYR A 61 -13.00 7.17 -21.38
C TYR A 61 -12.48 5.73 -21.39
N TRP A 62 -12.97 4.88 -22.30
CA TRP A 62 -12.55 3.48 -22.35
C TRP A 62 -11.08 3.32 -22.75
N GLY A 63 -10.53 4.29 -23.49
CA GLY A 63 -9.08 4.34 -23.79
C GLY A 63 -8.20 4.55 -22.55
N GLY A 64 -8.77 4.95 -21.42
CA GLY A 64 -8.07 5.07 -20.14
C GLY A 64 -8.13 3.82 -19.27
N LEU A 65 -8.79 2.74 -19.70
CA LEU A 65 -8.92 1.53 -18.86
C LEU A 65 -7.58 0.81 -18.67
N ASP A 66 -6.67 0.94 -19.62
CA ASP A 66 -5.36 0.27 -19.59
C ASP A 66 -4.47 0.75 -18.44
N ILE A 67 -4.70 1.96 -17.92
CA ILE A 67 -3.94 2.49 -16.77
C ILE A 67 -4.49 2.00 -15.42
N VAL A 68 -5.74 1.53 -15.38
CA VAL A 68 -6.43 1.17 -14.13
C VAL A 68 -5.68 0.08 -13.36
N PRO A 69 -5.22 -1.03 -13.98
CA PRO A 69 -4.42 -2.03 -13.27
C PRO A 69 -3.18 -1.43 -12.58
N ILE A 70 -2.44 -0.58 -13.28
CA ILE A 70 -1.21 0.04 -12.77
C ILE A 70 -1.52 0.93 -11.55
N ILE A 71 -2.59 1.72 -11.63
CA ILE A 71 -3.04 2.58 -10.54
C ILE A 71 -3.54 1.76 -9.34
N LEU A 72 -4.26 0.67 -9.57
CA LEU A 72 -4.72 -0.23 -8.50
C LEU A 72 -3.54 -0.85 -7.74
N PHE A 73 -2.52 -1.33 -8.47
CA PHE A 73 -1.28 -1.78 -7.85
C PHE A 73 -0.59 -0.66 -7.08
N SER A 74 -0.57 0.56 -7.61
CA SER A 74 -0.02 1.73 -6.92
C SER A 74 -0.70 1.93 -5.56
N TYR A 75 -2.03 1.89 -5.51
CA TYR A 75 -2.77 2.02 -4.25
C TYR A 75 -2.55 0.86 -3.28
N LEU A 76 -2.26 -0.35 -3.76
CA LEU A 76 -1.87 -1.46 -2.89
C LEU A 76 -0.55 -1.14 -2.15
N PHE A 77 0.44 -0.61 -2.86
CA PHE A 77 1.70 -0.15 -2.26
C PHE A 77 1.49 1.02 -1.31
N TYR A 78 0.64 1.98 -1.69
CA TYR A 78 0.29 3.09 -0.81
C TYR A 78 -0.42 2.63 0.47
N GLY A 79 -1.32 1.65 0.37
CA GLY A 79 -1.97 1.07 1.54
C GLY A 79 -1.00 0.34 2.48
N MET A 80 0.02 -0.34 1.93
CA MET A 80 1.13 -0.88 2.73
C MET A 80 1.91 0.25 3.42
N TYR A 81 2.18 1.36 2.71
CA TYR A 81 2.80 2.55 3.31
C TYR A 81 2.02 3.08 4.53
N ILE A 82 0.69 3.18 4.42
CA ILE A 82 -0.18 3.61 5.54
C ILE A 82 -0.12 2.64 6.72
N ASN A 83 -0.06 1.33 6.45
CA ASN A 83 0.10 0.33 7.52
C ASN A 83 1.42 0.49 8.27
N PHE A 84 2.53 0.72 7.56
CA PHE A 84 3.84 0.93 8.19
C PHE A 84 3.94 2.26 8.94
N MET A 85 3.24 3.28 8.46
CA MET A 85 3.16 4.60 9.08
C MET A 85 2.61 4.52 10.51
N ALA A 86 1.69 3.59 10.81
CA ALA A 86 1.17 3.38 12.17
C ALA A 86 2.28 3.07 13.19
N GLY A 87 3.29 2.27 12.82
CA GLY A 87 4.44 1.97 13.69
C GLY A 87 5.28 3.22 14.02
N ILE A 88 5.45 4.11 13.05
CA ILE A 88 6.17 5.38 13.23
C ILE A 88 5.39 6.38 14.08
N TYR A 89 4.06 6.39 13.95
CA TYR A 89 3.19 7.21 14.80
C TYR A 89 3.28 6.79 16.27
N ILE A 90 3.29 5.48 16.55
CA ILE A 90 3.44 4.94 17.91
C ILE A 90 4.77 5.38 18.54
N GLU A 91 5.85 5.28 17.78
CA GLU A 91 7.19 5.72 18.21
C GLU A 91 7.40 7.24 18.20
N LYS A 92 6.37 8.02 17.85
CA LYS A 92 6.38 9.49 17.76
C LYS A 92 7.51 10.05 16.86
N LYS A 93 7.92 9.30 15.84
CA LYS A 93 8.99 9.67 14.89
C LYS A 93 8.42 10.30 13.60
N THR A 94 7.46 11.20 13.73
CA THR A 94 6.67 11.73 12.61
C THR A 94 7.50 12.54 11.58
N SER A 95 8.65 13.10 11.97
CA SER A 95 9.53 13.81 11.04
C SER A 95 9.99 12.95 9.84
N TYR A 96 10.13 11.64 10.03
CA TYR A 96 10.47 10.73 8.93
C TYR A 96 9.33 10.58 7.92
N LEU A 97 8.06 10.69 8.36
CA LEU A 97 6.90 10.63 7.46
C LEU A 97 6.91 11.79 6.49
N SER A 98 7.16 13.01 6.99
CA SER A 98 7.25 14.20 6.15
C SER A 98 8.39 14.10 5.15
N LEU A 99 9.56 13.61 5.57
CA LEU A 99 10.70 13.42 4.67
C LEU A 99 10.40 12.41 3.55
N ILE A 100 9.82 11.26 3.89
CA ILE A 100 9.46 10.22 2.92
C ILE A 100 8.39 10.74 1.96
N ALA A 101 7.40 11.48 2.45
CA ALA A 101 6.36 12.09 1.62
C ALA A 101 6.95 13.11 0.62
N LEU A 102 7.90 13.93 1.06
CA LEU A 102 8.58 14.89 0.18
C LEU A 102 9.40 14.18 -0.91
N ILE A 103 10.15 13.13 -0.55
CA ILE A 103 10.90 12.32 -1.52
C ILE A 103 9.94 11.66 -2.51
N GLY A 104 8.84 11.08 -2.04
CA GLY A 104 7.82 10.47 -2.89
C GLY A 104 7.19 11.48 -3.86
N ALA A 105 6.80 12.65 -3.37
CA ALA A 105 6.25 13.72 -4.20
C ALA A 105 7.25 14.20 -5.26
N ALA A 106 8.51 14.42 -4.88
CA ALA A 106 9.55 14.83 -5.80
C ALA A 106 9.80 13.78 -6.90
N LEU A 107 9.88 12.50 -6.53
CA LEU A 107 10.02 11.39 -7.47
C LEU A 107 8.80 11.25 -8.39
N ASN A 108 7.60 11.46 -7.87
CA ASN A 108 6.38 11.40 -8.66
C ASN A 108 6.36 12.51 -9.72
N ILE A 109 6.61 13.76 -9.32
CA ILE A 109 6.65 14.90 -10.22
C ILE A 109 7.73 14.70 -11.28
N ALA A 110 8.96 14.35 -10.87
CA ALA A 110 10.05 14.06 -11.81
C ALA A 110 9.70 12.92 -12.77
N GLY A 111 9.10 11.85 -12.25
CA GLY A 111 8.64 10.71 -13.05
C GLY A 111 7.60 11.13 -14.08
N ILE A 112 6.60 11.94 -13.71
CA ILE A 112 5.58 12.46 -14.64
C ILE A 112 6.25 13.25 -15.75
N PHE A 113 7.16 14.18 -15.44
CA PHE A 113 7.86 14.98 -16.45
C PHE A 113 8.70 14.15 -17.42
N LEU A 114 9.31 13.06 -16.94
CA LEU A 114 10.16 12.19 -17.76
C LEU A 114 9.37 11.14 -18.57
N LEU A 115 8.33 10.55 -17.98
CA LEU A 115 7.59 9.42 -18.55
C LEU A 115 6.39 9.86 -19.40
N TYR A 116 5.75 11.00 -19.08
CA TYR A 116 4.61 11.49 -19.84
C TYR A 116 4.91 11.74 -21.33
N PRO A 117 6.05 12.35 -21.73
CA PRO A 117 6.34 12.59 -23.15
C PRO A 117 6.50 11.31 -23.98
N VAL A 118 6.87 10.20 -23.36
CA VAL A 118 7.14 8.92 -24.04
C VAL A 118 5.94 7.98 -23.99
N LEU A 119 5.25 7.91 -22.85
CA LEU A 119 4.20 6.92 -22.57
C LEU A 119 2.81 7.54 -22.34
N GLY A 120 2.68 8.87 -22.41
CA GLY A 120 1.42 9.57 -22.16
C GLY A 120 0.83 9.25 -20.77
N LEU A 121 -0.47 8.95 -20.72
CA LEU A 121 -1.18 8.61 -19.47
C LEU A 121 -0.61 7.36 -18.77
N GLN A 122 -0.10 6.39 -19.52
CA GLN A 122 0.55 5.22 -18.93
C GLN A 122 1.82 5.63 -18.17
N GLY A 123 2.55 6.63 -18.68
CA GLY A 123 3.73 7.19 -18.01
C GLY A 123 3.40 7.81 -16.65
N VAL A 124 2.26 8.51 -16.54
CA VAL A 124 1.78 9.07 -15.26
C VAL A 124 1.45 7.97 -14.27
N ALA A 125 0.79 6.90 -14.72
CA ALA A 125 0.47 5.77 -13.87
C ALA A 125 1.73 5.06 -13.35
N VAL A 126 2.72 4.83 -14.23
CA VAL A 126 4.01 4.23 -13.86
C VAL A 126 4.80 5.13 -12.89
N ALA A 127 4.81 6.44 -13.12
CA ALA A 127 5.46 7.39 -12.21
C ALA A 127 4.83 7.35 -10.80
N THR A 128 3.50 7.18 -10.73
CA THR A 128 2.76 7.04 -9.46
C THR A 128 3.09 5.72 -8.76
N LEU A 129 3.09 4.62 -9.52
CA LEU A 129 3.49 3.31 -9.00
C LEU A 129 4.89 3.34 -8.39
N LEU A 130 5.88 3.84 -9.13
CA LEU A 130 7.26 3.91 -8.69
C LEU A 130 7.42 4.78 -7.45
N SER A 131 6.76 5.93 -7.39
CA SER A 131 6.77 6.81 -6.22
C SER A 131 6.23 6.09 -4.98
N TYR A 132 5.08 5.43 -5.09
CA TYR A 132 4.47 4.72 -3.97
C TYR A 132 5.27 3.50 -3.53
N VAL A 133 5.92 2.79 -4.46
CA VAL A 133 6.86 1.70 -4.12
C VAL A 133 8.04 2.25 -3.32
N VAL A 134 8.64 3.37 -3.74
CA VAL A 134 9.77 3.98 -3.01
C VAL A 134 9.33 4.48 -1.64
N MET A 135 8.16 5.10 -1.53
CA MET A 135 7.60 5.53 -0.24
C MET A 135 7.36 4.34 0.69
N MET A 136 6.74 3.27 0.19
CA MET A 136 6.48 2.03 0.92
C MET A 136 7.79 1.38 1.40
N ALA A 137 8.79 1.24 0.53
CA ALA A 137 10.08 0.68 0.89
C ALA A 137 10.79 1.54 1.95
N SER A 138 10.81 2.85 1.77
CA SER A 138 11.45 3.79 2.70
C SER A 138 10.80 3.72 4.08
N ILE A 139 9.46 3.74 4.16
CA ILE A 139 8.78 3.66 5.45
C ILE A 139 8.94 2.28 6.10
N TYR A 140 9.01 1.20 5.31
CA TYR A 140 9.27 -0.14 5.83
C TYR A 140 10.63 -0.21 6.52
N PHE A 141 11.70 0.30 5.90
CA PHE A 141 13.03 0.30 6.52
C PHE A 141 13.09 1.15 7.80
N VAL A 142 12.47 2.33 7.79
CA VAL A 142 12.43 3.21 8.96
C VAL A 142 11.56 2.60 10.06
N SER A 143 10.38 2.09 9.73
CA SER A 143 9.44 1.47 10.67
C SER A 143 10.06 0.22 11.31
N ASN A 144 10.68 -0.66 10.52
CA ASN A 144 11.34 -1.85 11.05
C ASN A 144 12.55 -1.52 11.98
N LYS A 145 13.21 -0.37 11.78
CA LYS A 145 14.29 0.09 12.66
C LYS A 145 13.80 0.56 14.03
N PHE A 146 12.68 1.29 14.08
CA PHE A 146 12.16 1.86 15.34
C PHE A 146 11.13 0.95 16.03
N TYR A 147 10.32 0.25 15.25
CA TYR A 147 9.28 -0.66 15.71
C TYR A 147 9.36 -1.98 14.93
N PRO A 148 10.31 -2.88 15.28
CA PRO A 148 10.49 -4.13 14.55
C PRO A 148 9.26 -5.01 14.75
N VAL A 149 8.51 -5.19 13.67
CA VAL A 149 7.36 -6.10 13.59
C VAL A 149 7.82 -7.33 12.79
N LYS A 150 7.64 -8.52 13.37
CA LYS A 150 7.88 -9.77 12.66
C LYS A 150 6.73 -10.00 11.69
N TYR A 151 6.91 -9.59 10.44
CA TYR A 151 5.92 -9.82 9.39
C TYR A 151 5.97 -11.28 8.94
N GLU A 152 4.82 -11.95 8.93
CA GLU A 152 4.65 -13.31 8.46
C GLU A 152 4.52 -13.32 6.92
N TRP A 153 5.63 -13.16 6.22
CA TRP A 153 5.67 -13.28 4.75
C TRP A 153 5.60 -14.76 4.35
N GLY A 154 4.40 -15.24 4.04
CA GLY A 154 4.17 -16.61 3.57
C GLY A 154 4.24 -17.64 4.69
N GLY A 155 3.19 -18.45 4.84
CA GLY A 155 3.08 -19.44 5.90
C GLY A 155 4.19 -20.50 5.84
N SER A 156 5.30 -20.28 6.54
CA SER A 156 6.08 -21.33 7.22
C SER A 156 7.16 -20.71 8.10
N SER A 157 6.83 -20.50 9.37
CA SER A 157 7.64 -20.97 10.49
C SER A 157 6.77 -20.84 11.73
N ARG A 158 5.97 -21.87 11.99
CA ARG A 158 6.21 -22.77 13.13
C ARG A 158 6.24 -21.99 14.47
N SER A 159 5.19 -22.24 15.25
CA SER A 159 5.31 -22.50 16.69
C SER A 159 6.72 -22.98 17.04
N LEU A 160 7.36 -22.33 18.01
CA LEU A 160 8.03 -22.95 19.16
C LEU A 160 8.85 -21.90 19.95
N ALA A 161 8.61 -21.90 21.26
CA ALA A 161 9.31 -21.25 22.37
C ALA A 161 9.06 -19.75 22.63
#